data_AF-A0A0N5ACN9-F1
#
_entry.id   AF-A0A0N5ACN9-F1
#
_cell.length_a   1.000
_cell.length_b   1.000
_cell.length_c   1.000
_cell.angle_alpha   90.00
_cell.angle_beta   90.00
_cell.angle_gamma   90.00
#
_symmetry.space_group_name_H-M   'P 1'
#
loop_
_entity.id
_entity.type
_entity.pdbx_description
1 polymer ?
#
loop_
_entity_poly.entity_id
_entity_poly.type
_entity_poly.pdbx_seq_one_letter_code
_entity_poly.pdbx_strand_id
1 'polypeptide(L)'
;MMYNDAHPDGKGDSYRGHSKGAVVFDKSSGFWLIHSVPNFPHPESYTYPDSGYNNGQSFLCITFNASAIPILASHFTYTMPSIYNSQLPTELAIEHPMLQDIIAKKSLPRGTSVFQIVQTIQSISGFPFIMLGKHKKFNADLYADLLASHLTCSFFTETWPNGATNFPNTCNTTNKDVYNIDSIKIENVIEFPNTKDHSKWAVAETLECGYVCIGDINRQISQRKRAGGTVCLQNPLIWQLYRSSINEVETCAL
;
A
#
# COMPACT_ATOMS: atom_id res chain seq x y z
N MET A 1 8.77 8.15 12.22
CA MET A 1 9.52 7.12 11.47
C MET A 1 9.24 7.24 10.00
N MET A 2 10.25 7.12 9.15
CA MET A 2 10.15 7.18 7.69
C MET A 2 10.64 5.86 7.10
N TYR A 3 9.95 5.39 6.05
CA TYR A 3 10.26 4.14 5.40
C TYR A 3 10.16 4.24 3.88
N ASN A 4 11.11 3.60 3.20
CA ASN A 4 11.16 3.55 1.74
C ASN A 4 12.12 2.44 1.33
N ASP A 5 11.68 1.55 0.43
CA ASP A 5 12.54 0.50 -0.12
C ASP A 5 13.52 1.00 -1.19
N ALA A 6 13.42 2.28 -1.57
CA ALA A 6 14.40 3.03 -2.35
C ALA A 6 14.61 4.39 -1.65
N HIS A 7 15.30 4.39 -0.51
CA HIS A 7 15.46 5.59 0.33
C HIS A 7 16.56 6.53 -0.20
N PRO A 8 16.50 7.84 0.13
CA PRO A 8 17.40 8.86 -0.43
C PRO A 8 18.90 8.59 -0.21
N ASP A 9 19.26 8.00 0.94
CA ASP A 9 20.66 7.89 1.39
C ASP A 9 21.42 6.64 0.90
N GLY A 10 20.84 5.78 0.04
CA GLY A 10 21.56 4.57 -0.37
C GLY A 10 20.78 3.52 -1.17
N LYS A 11 21.36 2.31 -1.23
CA LYS A 11 20.78 1.18 -1.99
C LYS A 11 19.57 0.61 -1.24
N GLY A 12 18.45 0.51 -1.97
CA GLY A 12 17.21 -0.08 -1.49
C GLY A 12 17.36 -1.48 -0.88
N ASP A 13 16.61 -1.76 0.19
CA ASP A 13 16.59 -3.06 0.86
C ASP A 13 15.52 -3.97 0.22
N SER A 14 15.93 -4.74 -0.78
CA SER A 14 15.04 -5.64 -1.52
C SER A 14 14.50 -6.82 -0.68
N TYR A 15 15.09 -7.09 0.49
CA TYR A 15 14.59 -8.09 1.43
C TYR A 15 13.37 -7.60 2.22
N ARG A 16 13.17 -6.28 2.28
CA ARG A 16 12.07 -5.60 2.98
C ARG A 16 10.90 -5.34 2.04
N GLY A 17 9.80 -4.86 2.63
CA GLY A 17 8.56 -4.62 1.91
C GLY A 17 8.71 -3.59 0.81
N HIS A 18 7.90 -3.70 -0.24
CA HIS A 18 7.86 -2.72 -1.34
C HIS A 18 7.08 -1.46 -0.94
N SER A 19 7.37 -0.90 0.23
CA SER A 19 6.50 0.10 0.85
C SER A 19 7.24 1.42 1.07
N LYS A 20 6.48 2.51 1.01
CA LYS A 20 7.01 3.86 1.25
C LYS A 20 6.01 4.72 2.02
N GLY A 21 6.52 5.57 2.88
CA GLY A 21 5.69 6.40 3.72
C GLY A 21 6.38 6.96 4.96
N ALA A 22 5.56 7.56 5.81
CA ALA A 22 5.99 8.12 7.08
C ALA A 22 4.88 7.98 8.11
N VAL A 23 5.27 7.74 9.36
CA VAL A 23 4.38 7.81 10.52
C VAL A 23 4.96 8.78 11.52
N VAL A 24 4.18 9.77 11.91
CA VAL A 24 4.53 10.79 12.91
C VAL A 24 3.40 10.84 13.92
N PHE A 25 3.73 10.85 15.21
CA PHE A 25 2.75 10.83 16.28
C PHE A 25 3.32 11.42 17.57
N ASP A 26 2.41 11.81 18.46
CA ASP A 26 2.64 12.13 19.85
C ASP A 26 1.76 11.25 20.76
N LYS A 27 1.62 11.61 22.04
CA LYS A 27 0.82 10.86 23.02
C LYS A 27 -0.69 10.87 22.75
N SER A 28 -1.16 11.78 21.90
CA SER A 28 -2.58 12.02 21.62
C SER A 28 -2.98 11.52 20.25
N SER A 29 -2.19 11.81 19.22
CA SER A 29 -2.56 11.61 17.83
C SER A 29 -1.34 11.50 16.93
N GLY A 30 -1.58 11.22 15.66
CA GLY A 30 -0.55 11.20 14.65
C GLY A 30 -1.12 11.15 13.25
N PHE A 31 -0.24 11.03 12.26
CA PHE A 31 -0.63 10.73 10.89
C PHE A 31 0.23 9.62 10.31
N TRP A 32 -0.38 8.88 9.39
CA TRP A 32 0.28 7.89 8.55
C TRP A 32 0.15 8.32 7.10
N LEU A 33 1.29 8.59 6.47
CA LEU A 33 1.43 8.85 5.05
C LEU A 33 1.87 7.58 4.33
N ILE A 34 1.14 7.20 3.29
CA ILE A 34 1.45 6.12 2.35
C ILE A 34 1.65 6.74 0.98
N HIS A 35 2.70 6.36 0.25
CA HIS A 35 2.94 6.88 -1.10
C HIS A 35 3.74 5.94 -1.98
N SER A 36 3.84 6.25 -3.27
CA SER A 36 4.62 5.48 -4.25
C SER A 36 5.97 6.09 -4.64
N VAL A 37 6.27 7.32 -4.22
CA VAL A 37 7.46 8.09 -4.65
C VAL A 37 8.79 7.54 -4.10
N PRO A 38 9.71 7.04 -4.94
CA PRO A 38 11.07 6.66 -4.53
C PRO A 38 11.86 7.88 -4.05
N ASN A 39 12.84 7.68 -3.16
CA ASN A 39 13.70 8.74 -2.61
C ASN A 39 12.92 9.88 -1.92
N PHE A 40 11.74 9.56 -1.35
CA PHE A 40 10.91 10.52 -0.61
C PHE A 40 10.38 9.86 0.69
N PRO A 41 10.15 10.64 1.76
CA PRO A 41 10.66 12.00 1.97
C PRO A 41 12.18 12.03 2.22
N HIS A 42 12.79 13.22 2.23
CA HIS A 42 14.15 13.41 2.74
C HIS A 42 14.10 13.66 4.26
N PRO A 43 15.02 13.09 5.06
CA PRO A 43 14.90 13.10 6.52
C PRO A 43 15.10 14.47 7.19
N GLU A 44 15.91 15.35 6.59
CA GLU A 44 16.31 16.62 7.22
C GLU A 44 15.56 17.84 6.70
N SER A 45 14.93 17.74 5.53
CA SER A 45 14.32 18.87 4.83
C SER A 45 13.30 18.38 3.82
N TYR A 46 12.33 19.24 3.48
CA TYR A 46 11.38 18.92 2.42
C TYR A 46 12.04 19.09 1.05
N THR A 47 12.14 18.00 0.31
CA THR A 47 12.47 17.99 -1.11
C THR A 47 11.58 16.97 -1.81
N TYR A 48 11.05 17.33 -2.98
CA TYR A 48 10.38 16.36 -3.85
C TYR A 48 11.39 15.91 -4.92
N PRO A 49 11.66 14.60 -5.05
CA PRO A 49 12.71 14.13 -5.93
C PRO A 49 12.32 14.33 -7.40
N ASP A 50 13.27 14.76 -8.23
CA ASP A 50 13.03 15.02 -9.66
C ASP A 50 12.49 13.78 -10.39
N SER A 51 12.92 12.59 -9.98
CA SER A 51 12.42 11.32 -10.52
C SER A 51 10.92 11.11 -10.30
N GLY A 52 10.35 11.77 -9.29
CA GLY A 52 8.93 11.70 -8.94
C GLY A 52 8.01 12.42 -9.94
N TYR A 53 8.55 13.28 -10.82
CA TYR A 53 7.76 13.95 -11.87
C TYR A 53 7.57 13.10 -13.14
N ASN A 54 8.34 12.01 -13.29
CA ASN A 54 8.36 11.21 -14.52
C ASN A 54 7.17 10.24 -14.65
N ASN A 55 6.46 9.95 -13.56
CA ASN A 55 5.37 8.98 -13.52
C ASN A 55 4.27 9.46 -12.59
N GLY A 56 3.04 8.99 -12.81
CA GLY A 56 1.95 9.10 -11.84
C GLY A 56 2.36 8.56 -10.46
N GLN A 57 1.85 9.18 -9.39
CA GLN A 57 2.12 8.79 -8.02
C GLN A 57 0.84 8.91 -7.21
N SER A 58 0.66 8.05 -6.21
CA SER A 58 -0.43 8.17 -5.25
C SER A 58 0.07 8.51 -3.86
N PHE A 59 -0.78 9.20 -3.11
CA PHE A 59 -0.57 9.54 -1.70
C PHE A 59 -1.88 9.31 -0.94
N LEU A 60 -1.78 8.72 0.24
CA LEU A 60 -2.88 8.61 1.21
C LEU A 60 -2.34 9.05 2.57
N CYS A 61 -3.01 10.00 3.22
CA CYS A 61 -2.64 10.47 4.55
C CYS A 61 -3.82 10.28 5.51
N ILE A 62 -3.61 9.55 6.59
CA ILE A 62 -4.62 9.24 7.60
C ILE A 62 -4.17 9.85 8.92
N THR A 63 -4.92 10.84 9.41
CA THR A 63 -4.75 11.33 10.79
C THR A 63 -5.49 10.41 11.74
N PHE A 64 -4.86 9.95 12.82
CA PHE A 64 -5.39 8.94 13.74
C PHE A 64 -5.18 9.33 15.21
N ASN A 65 -5.96 8.74 16.12
CA ASN A 65 -5.73 8.81 17.57
C ASN A 65 -4.62 7.84 18.00
N ALA A 66 -3.87 8.15 19.06
CA ALA A 66 -2.77 7.32 19.56
C ALA A 66 -3.15 5.85 19.85
N SER A 67 -4.43 5.56 20.10
CA SER A 67 -4.96 4.19 20.22
C SER A 67 -4.78 3.34 18.96
N ALA A 68 -4.56 3.94 17.78
CA ALA A 68 -4.27 3.22 16.53
C ALA A 68 -2.81 2.76 16.42
N ILE A 69 -1.89 3.28 17.25
CA ILE A 69 -0.45 2.99 17.16
C ILE A 69 -0.14 1.48 17.27
N PRO A 70 -0.70 0.71 18.22
CA PRO A 70 -0.47 -0.73 18.28
C PRO A 70 -0.98 -1.48 17.05
N ILE A 71 -2.08 -1.00 16.44
CA ILE A 71 -2.66 -1.60 15.23
C ILE A 71 -1.70 -1.38 14.05
N LEU A 72 -1.20 -0.14 13.88
CA LEU A 72 -0.21 0.18 12.86
C LEU A 72 1.11 -0.60 13.06
N ALA A 73 1.59 -0.73 14.29
CA ALA A 73 2.80 -1.50 14.59
C ALA A 73 2.64 -2.99 14.21
N SER A 74 1.47 -3.57 14.47
CA SER A 74 1.14 -4.92 14.01
C SER A 74 1.16 -5.01 12.49
N HIS A 75 0.49 -4.09 11.78
CA HIS A 75 0.51 -4.04 10.32
C HIS A 75 1.93 -3.97 9.76
N PHE A 76 2.80 -3.11 10.30
CA PHE A 76 4.20 -3.00 9.89
C PHE A 76 5.03 -4.25 10.18
N THR A 77 4.67 -5.05 11.19
CA THR A 77 5.33 -6.34 11.44
C THR A 77 5.18 -7.28 10.25
N TYR A 78 4.00 -7.24 9.59
CA TYR A 78 3.72 -8.04 8.41
C TYR A 78 4.27 -7.40 7.14
N THR A 79 4.12 -6.10 6.96
CA THR A 79 4.56 -5.42 5.72
C THR A 79 6.07 -5.16 5.67
N MET A 80 6.79 -5.35 6.78
CA MET A 80 8.25 -5.28 6.89
C MET A 80 8.85 -4.02 6.22
N PRO A 81 8.39 -2.80 6.53
CA PRO A 81 8.88 -1.61 5.86
C PRO A 81 10.40 -1.44 6.06
N SER A 82 11.06 -0.86 5.07
CA SER A 82 12.47 -0.49 5.16
C SER A 82 12.59 0.86 5.85
N ILE A 83 12.71 0.85 7.19
CA ILE A 83 12.93 2.06 7.98
C ILE A 83 14.33 2.62 7.67
N TYR A 84 14.40 3.88 7.25
CA TYR A 84 15.69 4.55 7.00
C TYR A 84 15.92 5.75 7.94
N ASN A 85 14.86 6.31 8.53
CA ASN A 85 14.98 7.34 9.55
C ASN A 85 13.91 7.15 10.63
N SER A 86 14.30 7.33 11.89
CA SER A 86 13.39 7.19 13.02
C SER A 86 13.85 7.97 14.23
N GLN A 87 12.89 8.57 14.92
CA GLN A 87 13.05 9.14 16.25
C GLN A 87 11.88 8.63 17.09
N LEU A 88 12.20 7.86 18.15
CA LEU A 88 11.22 7.33 19.09
C LEU A 88 11.70 7.67 20.50
N PRO A 89 11.13 8.71 21.16
CA PRO A 89 11.45 9.05 22.54
C PRO A 89 11.28 7.86 23.49
N THR A 90 12.12 7.76 24.53
CA THR A 90 12.15 6.63 25.46
C THR A 90 10.78 6.32 26.08
N GLU A 91 10.02 7.34 26.45
CA GLU A 91 8.68 7.17 27.03
C GLU A 91 7.72 6.46 26.06
N LEU A 92 7.64 6.94 24.81
CA LEU A 92 6.83 6.32 23.76
C LEU A 92 7.37 4.93 23.36
N ALA A 93 8.67 4.70 23.47
CA ALA A 93 9.26 3.39 23.23
C ALA A 93 8.81 2.36 24.27
N ILE A 94 8.69 2.75 25.54
CA ILE A 94 8.18 1.91 26.63
C ILE A 94 6.70 1.60 26.42
N GLU A 95 5.90 2.59 26.03
CA GLU A 95 4.46 2.43 25.77
C GLU A 95 4.18 1.57 24.51
N HIS A 96 5.05 1.64 23.51
CA HIS A 96 4.88 0.97 22.22
C HIS A 96 6.10 0.10 21.85
N PRO A 97 6.36 -1.01 22.59
CA PRO A 97 7.55 -1.83 22.39
C PRO A 97 7.63 -2.45 20.99
N MET A 98 6.50 -2.75 20.36
CA MET A 98 6.47 -3.26 18.98
C MET A 98 7.10 -2.27 17.98
N LEU A 99 7.01 -0.96 18.19
CA LEU A 99 7.65 0.02 17.31
C LEU A 99 9.17 -0.07 17.38
N GLN A 100 9.73 -0.41 18.54
CA GLN A 100 11.18 -0.66 18.66
C GLN A 100 11.59 -1.83 17.78
N ASP A 101 10.79 -2.90 17.74
CA ASP A 101 11.05 -4.05 16.88
C ASP A 101 10.94 -3.72 15.39
N ILE A 102 9.98 -2.86 14.99
CA ILE A 102 9.87 -2.38 13.61
C ILE A 102 11.10 -1.53 13.22
N ILE A 103 11.51 -0.60 14.07
CA ILE A 103 12.70 0.25 13.86
C ILE A 103 13.96 -0.60 13.76
N ALA A 104 14.10 -1.61 14.64
CA ALA A 104 15.18 -2.58 14.61
C ALA A 104 15.07 -3.60 13.46
N LYS A 105 14.09 -3.42 12.57
CA LYS A 105 13.83 -4.28 11.40
C LYS A 105 13.66 -5.76 11.75
N LYS A 106 13.14 -6.09 12.93
CA LYS A 106 12.83 -7.48 13.27
C LYS A 106 11.75 -8.02 12.33
N SER A 107 11.81 -9.33 12.09
CA SER A 107 10.84 -10.07 11.28
C SER A 107 9.87 -10.81 12.19
N LEU A 108 8.79 -11.35 11.63
CA LEU A 108 7.89 -12.26 12.35
C LEU A 108 8.66 -13.37 13.12
N PRO A 109 8.19 -13.77 14.32
CA PRO A 109 8.82 -14.80 15.13
C PRO A 109 9.07 -16.14 14.40
N ARG A 110 10.10 -16.88 14.85
CA ARG A 110 10.38 -18.27 14.42
C ARG A 110 9.28 -19.20 14.93
N GLY A 111 8.19 -19.30 14.19
CA GLY A 111 7.01 -20.10 14.55
C GLY A 111 5.70 -19.59 13.95
N THR A 112 5.69 -18.37 13.41
CA THR A 112 4.52 -17.82 12.73
C THR A 112 4.14 -18.68 11.52
N SER A 113 2.86 -19.07 11.46
CA SER A 113 2.24 -19.84 10.36
C SER A 113 1.31 -19.00 9.48
N VAL A 114 0.81 -17.88 9.99
CA VAL A 114 -0.06 -16.94 9.26
C VAL A 114 0.77 -15.74 8.80
N PHE A 115 0.85 -15.52 7.49
CA PHE A 115 1.72 -14.52 6.88
C PHE A 115 0.97 -13.32 6.29
N GLN A 116 -0.28 -13.13 6.69
CA GLN A 116 -1.13 -12.02 6.31
C GLN A 116 -1.83 -11.44 7.52
N ILE A 117 -2.27 -10.19 7.42
CA ILE A 117 -3.03 -9.51 8.45
C ILE A 117 -4.07 -8.61 7.80
N VAL A 118 -5.26 -8.59 8.38
CA VAL A 118 -6.30 -7.61 8.03
C VAL A 118 -6.76 -6.95 9.32
N GLN A 119 -6.75 -5.61 9.33
CA GLN A 119 -7.12 -4.81 10.49
C GLN A 119 -7.86 -3.56 10.03
N THR A 120 -8.67 -3.00 10.92
CA THR A 120 -9.32 -1.70 10.69
C THR A 120 -8.65 -0.65 11.56
N ILE A 121 -8.40 0.52 10.99
CA ILE A 121 -8.09 1.75 11.73
C ILE A 121 -9.17 2.79 11.46
N GLN A 122 -9.30 3.76 12.34
CA GLN A 122 -10.17 4.91 12.11
C GLN A 122 -9.32 6.18 12.01
N SER A 123 -9.76 7.12 11.18
CA SER A 123 -9.26 8.49 11.29
C SER A 123 -9.61 9.08 12.65
N ILE A 124 -9.00 10.21 12.99
CA ILE A 124 -9.34 10.97 14.19
C ILE A 124 -10.82 11.39 14.22
N SER A 125 -11.46 11.53 13.05
CA SER A 125 -12.89 11.83 12.90
C SER A 125 -13.79 10.58 12.85
N GLY A 126 -13.23 9.38 13.09
CA GLY A 126 -13.98 8.12 13.09
C GLY A 126 -14.21 7.49 11.71
N PHE A 127 -13.61 8.01 10.63
CA PHE A 127 -13.76 7.41 9.30
C PHE A 127 -12.95 6.11 9.21
N PRO A 128 -13.58 4.96 8.85
CA PRO A 128 -12.90 3.67 8.87
C PRO A 128 -12.03 3.43 7.63
N PHE A 129 -10.87 2.79 7.85
CA PHE A 129 -10.00 2.27 6.80
C PHE A 129 -9.68 0.80 7.08
N ILE A 130 -9.67 -0.02 6.04
CA ILE A 130 -9.26 -1.43 6.13
C ILE A 130 -7.82 -1.55 5.63
N MET A 131 -6.92 -2.02 6.48
CA MET A 131 -5.52 -2.27 6.15
C MET A 131 -5.32 -3.76 5.90
N LEU A 132 -4.82 -4.11 4.72
CA LEU A 132 -4.45 -5.47 4.36
C LEU A 132 -2.95 -5.54 4.16
N GLY A 133 -2.27 -6.38 4.94
CA GLY A 133 -0.82 -6.51 4.90
C GLY A 133 -0.42 -7.96 4.64
N LYS A 134 0.61 -8.16 3.82
CA LYS A 134 1.23 -9.46 3.61
C LYS A 134 2.72 -9.42 3.95
N HIS A 135 3.19 -10.49 4.55
CA HIS A 135 4.60 -10.78 4.74
C HIS A 135 5.13 -11.52 3.51
N LYS A 136 6.45 -11.44 3.25
CA LYS A 136 7.09 -12.11 2.11
C LYS A 136 6.88 -13.63 2.02
N LYS A 137 6.54 -14.26 3.16
CA LYS A 137 6.24 -15.70 3.25
C LYS A 137 4.80 -16.03 2.84
N PHE A 138 3.94 -15.04 2.64
CA PHE A 138 2.59 -15.24 2.10
C PHE A 138 2.63 -15.87 0.72
N ASN A 139 3.61 -15.47 -0.12
CA ASN A 139 3.94 -16.13 -1.39
C ASN A 139 2.78 -16.18 -2.41
N ALA A 140 1.84 -15.23 -2.34
CA ALA A 140 0.69 -15.14 -3.23
C ALA A 140 0.41 -13.67 -3.65
N ASP A 141 -0.57 -13.44 -4.53
CA ASP A 141 -0.98 -12.11 -4.99
C ASP A 141 -1.64 -11.33 -3.83
N LEU A 142 -1.24 -10.07 -3.61
CA LEU A 142 -1.91 -9.23 -2.61
C LEU A 142 -3.36 -8.98 -3.00
N TYR A 143 -3.61 -8.78 -4.29
CA TYR A 143 -4.89 -8.30 -4.79
C TYR A 143 -5.90 -9.43 -4.91
N ALA A 144 -5.57 -10.50 -5.63
CA ALA A 144 -6.48 -11.64 -5.79
C ALA A 144 -6.61 -12.48 -4.50
N ASP A 145 -5.49 -12.87 -3.89
CA ASP A 145 -5.48 -13.88 -2.82
C ASP A 145 -5.73 -13.30 -1.41
N LEU A 146 -5.65 -11.97 -1.25
CA LEU A 146 -5.97 -11.30 0.02
C LEU A 146 -7.09 -10.26 -0.13
N LEU A 147 -6.94 -9.23 -0.95
CA LEU A 147 -7.92 -8.14 -1.06
C LEU A 147 -9.29 -8.61 -1.56
N ALA A 148 -9.37 -9.12 -2.79
CA ALA A 148 -10.61 -9.56 -3.41
C ALA A 148 -11.24 -10.71 -2.62
N SER A 149 -10.41 -11.63 -2.14
CA SER A 149 -10.84 -12.76 -1.31
C SER A 149 -11.45 -12.35 0.03
N HIS A 150 -10.87 -11.34 0.71
CA HIS A 150 -11.36 -10.86 2.00
C HIS A 150 -12.60 -9.99 1.87
N LEU A 151 -12.61 -9.05 0.92
CA LEU A 151 -13.72 -8.13 0.72
C LEU A 151 -14.86 -8.71 -0.12
N THR A 152 -14.66 -9.89 -0.72
CA THR A 152 -15.64 -10.56 -1.58
C THR A 152 -16.13 -9.65 -2.72
N CYS A 153 -15.18 -8.93 -3.31
CA CYS A 153 -15.42 -7.95 -4.37
C CYS A 153 -14.41 -8.15 -5.50
N SER A 154 -14.83 -7.86 -6.72
CA SER A 154 -13.93 -7.75 -7.87
C SER A 154 -13.27 -6.36 -7.91
N PHE A 155 -12.04 -6.28 -8.43
CA PHE A 155 -11.24 -5.06 -8.45
C PHE A 155 -10.54 -4.82 -9.79
N PHE A 156 -10.40 -3.56 -10.18
CA PHE A 156 -9.42 -3.11 -11.16
C PHE A 156 -8.19 -2.60 -10.44
N THR A 157 -7.00 -2.92 -10.95
CA THR A 157 -5.72 -2.61 -10.31
C THR A 157 -4.81 -1.82 -11.25
N GLU A 158 -4.38 -0.64 -10.82
CA GLU A 158 -3.31 0.13 -11.43
C GLU A 158 -2.06 -0.16 -10.64
N THR A 159 -1.13 -0.88 -11.27
CA THR A 159 0.14 -1.21 -10.65
C THR A 159 1.22 -1.25 -11.71
N TRP A 160 2.24 -0.42 -11.54
CA TRP A 160 3.34 -0.27 -12.49
C TRP A 160 3.85 -1.61 -13.07
N PRO A 161 3.66 -1.90 -14.37
CA PRO A 161 3.87 -3.22 -14.96
C PRO A 161 5.31 -3.47 -15.42
N ASN A 162 6.26 -2.54 -15.20
CA ASN A 162 7.62 -2.57 -15.75
C ASN A 162 8.56 -3.61 -15.11
N GLY A 163 8.04 -4.77 -14.70
CA GLY A 163 8.82 -5.92 -14.24
C GLY A 163 8.96 -6.99 -15.32
N ALA A 164 9.53 -8.13 -14.94
CA ALA A 164 9.74 -9.25 -15.87
C ALA A 164 8.42 -9.93 -16.29
N THR A 165 7.50 -10.15 -15.35
CA THR A 165 6.23 -10.85 -15.62
C THR A 165 5.15 -10.38 -14.65
N ASN A 166 4.02 -9.94 -15.19
CA ASN A 166 2.83 -9.55 -14.43
C ASN A 166 1.96 -10.76 -14.09
N PHE A 167 1.17 -10.67 -13.02
CA PHE A 167 0.09 -11.62 -12.86
C PHE A 167 -0.95 -11.40 -13.96
N PRO A 168 -1.51 -12.48 -14.54
CA PRO A 168 -2.66 -12.33 -15.41
C PRO A 168 -3.89 -11.87 -14.61
N ASN A 169 -4.90 -11.40 -15.31
CA ASN A 169 -6.21 -11.18 -14.72
C ASN A 169 -6.73 -12.46 -14.03
N THR A 170 -7.39 -12.27 -12.88
CA THR A 170 -8.23 -13.30 -12.29
C THR A 170 -9.63 -13.10 -12.86
N CYS A 171 -10.14 -14.08 -13.60
CA CYS A 171 -11.38 -13.96 -14.37
C CYS A 171 -12.34 -15.11 -14.07
N ASN A 172 -13.63 -14.85 -14.27
CA ASN A 172 -14.70 -15.85 -14.17
C ASN A 172 -14.80 -16.50 -12.79
N THR A 173 -14.45 -15.76 -11.74
CA THR A 173 -14.70 -16.14 -10.35
C THR A 173 -16.01 -15.51 -9.86
N THR A 174 -16.61 -16.08 -8.83
CA THR A 174 -17.80 -15.48 -8.20
C THR A 174 -17.37 -14.27 -7.34
N ASN A 175 -17.49 -13.06 -7.91
CA ASN A 175 -17.28 -11.74 -7.27
C ASN A 175 -15.87 -11.52 -6.67
N LYS A 176 -14.82 -12.11 -7.24
CA LYS A 176 -13.43 -11.98 -6.75
C LYS A 176 -12.43 -11.80 -7.89
N ASP A 177 -12.90 -11.28 -9.02
CA ASP A 177 -12.05 -11.07 -10.18
C ASP A 177 -11.11 -9.88 -9.94
N VAL A 178 -9.91 -9.96 -10.49
CA VAL A 178 -8.90 -8.90 -10.36
C VAL A 178 -8.30 -8.63 -11.72
N TYR A 179 -8.56 -7.43 -12.23
CA TYR A 179 -8.16 -6.98 -13.56
C TYR A 179 -6.98 -6.00 -13.48
N ASN A 180 -6.06 -6.08 -14.43
CA ASN A 180 -4.99 -5.10 -14.64
C ASN A 180 -5.51 -3.96 -15.52
N ILE A 181 -5.29 -2.72 -15.10
CA ILE A 181 -5.57 -1.53 -15.88
C ILE A 181 -4.40 -1.32 -16.87
N ASP A 182 -4.71 -1.05 -18.14
CA ASP A 182 -3.72 -0.78 -19.20
C ASP A 182 -3.42 0.71 -19.33
N SER A 183 -4.45 1.55 -19.23
CA SER A 183 -4.30 3.00 -19.32
C SER A 183 -5.36 3.73 -18.50
N ILE A 184 -4.99 4.95 -18.09
CA ILE A 184 -5.87 5.84 -17.35
C ILE A 184 -6.05 7.16 -18.08
N LYS A 185 -7.23 7.75 -17.91
CA LYS A 185 -7.64 9.02 -18.49
C LYS A 185 -8.36 9.88 -17.45
N ILE A 186 -7.76 11.00 -17.09
CA ILE A 186 -8.30 11.89 -16.05
C ILE A 186 -9.02 13.05 -16.74
N GLU A 187 -10.34 13.11 -16.58
CA GLU A 187 -11.22 14.23 -16.98
C GLU A 187 -11.04 14.74 -18.43
N ASN A 188 -10.61 13.88 -19.37
CA ASN A 188 -10.20 14.27 -20.72
C ASN A 188 -9.05 15.28 -20.81
N VAL A 189 -8.36 15.55 -19.69
CA VAL A 189 -7.21 16.46 -19.61
C VAL A 189 -5.93 15.73 -19.96
N ILE A 190 -5.75 14.52 -19.40
CA ILE A 190 -4.53 13.74 -19.58
C ILE A 190 -4.87 12.25 -19.68
N GLU A 191 -4.16 11.56 -20.56
CA GLU A 191 -4.24 10.13 -20.79
C GLU A 191 -2.83 9.55 -20.83
N PHE A 192 -2.58 8.47 -20.11
CA PHE A 192 -1.29 7.82 -20.10
C PHE A 192 -1.39 6.32 -19.78
N PRO A 193 -0.44 5.51 -20.29
CA PRO A 193 -0.41 4.09 -20.00
C PRO A 193 0.07 3.82 -18.57
N ASN A 194 -0.33 2.69 -18.01
CA ASN A 194 0.12 2.17 -16.71
C ASN A 194 1.66 2.09 -16.57
N THR A 195 2.41 1.94 -17.67
CA THR A 195 3.88 1.97 -17.69
C THR A 195 4.48 3.32 -17.26
N LYS A 196 3.66 4.37 -17.25
CA LYS A 196 3.97 5.74 -16.79
C LYS A 196 3.29 6.10 -15.48
N ASP A 197 2.77 5.12 -14.75
CA ASP A 197 2.21 5.29 -13.42
C ASP A 197 2.95 4.42 -12.40
N HIS A 198 3.50 5.03 -11.35
CA HIS A 198 4.10 4.32 -10.22
C HIS A 198 3.14 4.11 -9.07
N SER A 199 1.96 4.74 -9.09
CA SER A 199 0.93 4.51 -8.10
C SER A 199 0.58 3.02 -8.03
N LYS A 200 0.13 2.60 -6.85
CA LYS A 200 -0.49 1.29 -6.69
C LYS A 200 -1.84 1.52 -6.05
N TRP A 201 -2.89 1.28 -6.81
CA TRP A 201 -4.24 1.38 -6.29
C TRP A 201 -5.15 0.31 -6.88
N ALA A 202 -6.22 0.01 -6.15
CA ALA A 202 -7.28 -0.86 -6.59
C ALA A 202 -8.63 -0.18 -6.37
N VAL A 203 -9.55 -0.31 -7.32
CA VAL A 203 -10.93 0.18 -7.19
C VAL A 203 -11.90 -0.96 -7.41
N ALA A 204 -12.91 -1.06 -6.56
CA ALA A 204 -13.93 -2.08 -6.69
C ALA A 204 -14.68 -1.92 -8.02
N GLU A 205 -15.10 -3.04 -8.60
CA GLU A 205 -15.83 -3.04 -9.87
C GLU A 205 -17.20 -2.37 -9.74
N THR A 206 -17.91 -2.62 -8.65
CA THR A 206 -19.27 -2.15 -8.40
C THR A 206 -19.34 -1.10 -7.29
N LEU A 207 -20.36 -0.26 -7.35
CA LEU A 207 -20.64 0.74 -6.31
C LEU A 207 -21.07 0.12 -4.98
N GLU A 208 -21.71 -1.06 -5.01
CA GLU A 208 -22.08 -1.81 -3.80
C GLU A 208 -20.84 -2.12 -2.95
N CYS A 209 -19.76 -2.57 -3.60
CA CYS A 209 -18.46 -2.70 -2.97
C CYS A 209 -17.87 -1.32 -2.64
N GLY A 210 -17.80 -0.41 -3.61
CA GLY A 210 -17.47 1.00 -3.37
C GLY A 210 -16.08 1.29 -2.77
N TYR A 211 -15.18 0.29 -2.77
CA TYR A 211 -13.85 0.40 -2.19
C TYR A 211 -12.86 1.05 -3.14
N VAL A 212 -11.98 1.88 -2.58
CA VAL A 212 -10.72 2.34 -3.20
C VAL A 212 -9.60 2.02 -2.24
N CYS A 213 -8.55 1.37 -2.73
CA CYS A 213 -7.40 0.96 -1.95
C CYS A 213 -6.13 1.57 -2.51
N ILE A 214 -5.31 2.19 -1.65
CA ILE A 214 -4.00 2.76 -2.00
C ILE A 214 -2.92 1.97 -1.27
N GLY A 215 -1.88 1.53 -1.97
CA GLY A 215 -0.93 0.59 -1.40
C GLY A 215 0.49 0.63 -1.95
N ASP A 216 1.19 -0.45 -1.62
CA ASP A 216 2.64 -0.58 -1.74
C ASP A 216 3.08 -1.42 -2.95
N ILE A 217 2.36 -2.51 -3.24
CA ILE A 217 2.91 -3.63 -4.02
C ILE A 217 2.47 -3.57 -5.49
N ASN A 218 3.41 -3.73 -6.43
CA ASN A 218 3.05 -3.95 -7.83
C ASN A 218 2.44 -5.35 -8.04
N ARG A 219 1.61 -5.55 -9.06
CA ARG A 219 1.04 -6.87 -9.39
C ARG A 219 1.93 -7.70 -10.32
N GLN A 220 3.21 -7.84 -9.94
CA GLN A 220 4.20 -8.67 -10.65
C GLN A 220 4.41 -10.01 -9.94
N ILE A 221 4.71 -11.09 -10.67
CA ILE A 221 4.93 -12.44 -10.11
C ILE A 221 6.05 -12.44 -9.06
N SER A 222 7.11 -11.66 -9.29
CA SER A 222 8.22 -11.49 -8.34
C SER A 222 7.77 -10.95 -6.96
N GLN A 223 6.65 -10.23 -6.91
CA GLN A 223 6.10 -9.62 -5.71
C GLN A 223 5.36 -10.62 -4.82
N ARG A 224 5.16 -11.88 -5.25
CA ARG A 224 4.68 -12.97 -4.36
C ARG A 224 5.52 -13.06 -3.10
N LYS A 225 6.84 -12.93 -3.26
CA LYS A 225 7.84 -13.07 -2.20
C LYS A 225 8.28 -11.72 -1.63
N ARG A 226 7.50 -10.65 -1.80
CA ARG A 226 7.75 -9.34 -1.17
C ARG A 226 6.66 -9.03 -0.15
N ALA A 227 7.05 -8.34 0.92
CA ALA A 227 6.13 -7.84 1.92
C ALA A 227 5.55 -6.48 1.47
N GLY A 228 4.46 -6.05 2.08
CA GLY A 228 3.77 -4.79 1.78
C GLY A 228 2.27 -4.92 1.97
N GLY A 229 1.53 -3.84 1.78
CA GLY A 229 0.09 -3.83 1.98
C GLY A 229 -0.67 -2.86 1.09
N THR A 230 -1.96 -2.75 1.37
CA THR A 230 -2.86 -1.75 0.79
C THR A 230 -3.87 -1.31 1.85
N VAL A 231 -4.30 -0.06 1.77
CA VAL A 231 -5.28 0.53 2.69
C VAL A 231 -6.49 0.98 1.90
N CYS A 232 -7.63 0.43 2.26
CA CYS A 232 -8.90 0.65 1.60
C CYS A 232 -9.80 1.59 2.40
N LEU A 233 -10.53 2.42 1.67
CA LEU A 233 -11.66 3.20 2.15
C LEU A 233 -12.89 2.88 1.31
N GLN A 234 -14.07 3.05 1.89
CA GLN A 234 -15.33 2.94 1.16
C GLN A 234 -15.96 4.33 1.09
N ASN A 235 -15.96 4.93 -0.09
CA ASN A 235 -16.52 6.26 -0.31
C ASN A 235 -17.03 6.36 -1.76
N PRO A 236 -18.35 6.53 -1.98
CA PRO A 236 -18.92 6.55 -3.32
C PRO A 236 -18.33 7.60 -4.27
N LEU A 237 -17.99 8.79 -3.74
CA LEU A 237 -17.45 9.89 -4.56
C LEU A 237 -16.02 9.59 -4.99
N ILE A 238 -15.18 9.14 -4.06
CA ILE A 238 -13.78 8.75 -4.37
C ILE A 238 -13.79 7.54 -5.30
N TRP A 239 -14.62 6.53 -5.02
CA TRP A 239 -14.80 5.38 -5.89
C TRP A 239 -15.17 5.79 -7.31
N GLN A 240 -16.13 6.70 -7.48
CA GLN A 240 -16.55 7.17 -8.80
C GLN A 240 -15.40 7.83 -9.56
N LEU A 241 -14.59 8.67 -8.89
CA LEU A 241 -13.43 9.31 -9.51
C LEU A 241 -12.43 8.27 -10.04
N TYR A 242 -11.98 7.33 -9.20
CA TYR A 242 -11.05 6.27 -9.61
C TYR A 242 -11.64 5.32 -10.65
N ARG A 243 -12.93 4.98 -10.53
CA ARG A 243 -13.58 4.08 -11.49
C ARG A 243 -13.73 4.72 -12.87
N SER A 244 -13.99 6.03 -12.90
CA SER A 244 -14.14 6.81 -14.13
C SER A 244 -12.81 7.14 -14.82
N SER A 245 -11.69 7.06 -14.09
CA SER A 245 -10.37 7.30 -14.68
C SER A 245 -9.82 6.11 -15.46
N ILE A 246 -10.43 4.93 -15.38
CA ILE A 246 -10.01 3.74 -16.12
C ILE A 246 -10.39 3.92 -17.59
N ASN A 247 -9.40 3.88 -18.48
CA ASN A 247 -9.59 4.00 -19.92
C ASN A 247 -9.61 2.61 -20.58
N GLU A 248 -8.56 1.83 -20.35
CA GLU A 248 -8.42 0.47 -20.90
C GLU A 248 -8.01 -0.53 -19.80
N VAL A 249 -8.40 -1.78 -19.98
CA VAL A 249 -8.18 -2.90 -19.06
C VAL A 249 -7.70 -4.09 -19.88
N GLU A 250 -6.72 -4.82 -19.36
CA GLU A 250 -6.22 -6.03 -20.01
C GLU A 250 -7.39 -7.02 -20.23
N THR A 251 -7.42 -7.68 -21.38
CA THR A 251 -8.43 -8.71 -21.63
C THR A 251 -8.14 -9.98 -20.85
N CYS A 252 -9.18 -10.64 -20.33
CA CYS A 252 -9.05 -12.02 -19.86
C CYS A 252 -8.61 -12.93 -21.01
N ALA A 253 -7.66 -13.84 -20.73
CA ALA A 253 -7.33 -14.89 -21.68
C ALA A 253 -8.56 -15.77 -21.94
N LEU A 254 -8.80 -16.10 -23.21
CA LEU A 254 -9.85 -17.00 -23.67
C LEU A 254 -9.56 -18.46 -23.27
#